data_AF-A0A937BG52-F1
#
_entry.id   AF-A0A937BG52-F1
#
_cell.length_a   1.000
_cell.length_b   1.000
_cell.length_c   1.000
_cell.angle_alpha   90.00
_cell.angle_beta   90.00
_cell.angle_gamma   90.00
#
_symmetry.space_group_name_H-M   'P 1'
#
loop_
_entity.id
_entity.type
_entity.pdbx_description
1 polymer ?
#
loop_
_entity_poly.entity_id
_entity_poly.type
_entity_poly.pdbx_seq_one_letter_code
_entity_poly.pdbx_strand_id
1 'polypeptide(L)'
;MKNSIQPFVLFMLVFQFPLVGQMCLPEGIHFSRQSQIDSFSIQYPGCTEIGGDVCIGACQGEEDSDITNLDGLMPLTSIKES
;
A
#
# COMPACT_ATOMS: atom_id res chain seq x y z
N MET A 1 42.14 2.62 30.68
CA MET A 1 41.25 2.73 29.52
C MET A 1 40.50 1.42 29.38
N LYS A 2 39.29 1.33 29.94
CA LYS A 2 38.43 0.14 29.83
C LYS A 2 37.22 0.59 29.02
N ASN A 3 37.22 0.26 27.73
CA ASN A 3 36.16 0.57 26.79
C ASN A 3 34.89 -0.18 27.22
N SER A 4 33.92 0.54 27.78
CA SER A 4 32.59 0.02 28.07
C SER A 4 31.81 -0.04 26.76
N ILE A 5 31.89 -1.19 26.09
CA ILE A 5 31.03 -1.52 24.96
C ILE A 5 29.63 -1.73 25.55
N GLN A 6 28.78 -0.70 25.53
CA GLN A 6 27.39 -0.78 25.97
C GLN A 6 26.65 -1.86 25.15
N PRO A 7 25.79 -2.70 25.76
CA PRO A 7 25.09 -3.79 25.10
C PRO A 7 23.88 -3.27 24.30
N PHE A 8 24.02 -2.14 23.60
CA PHE A 8 22.92 -1.52 22.86
C PHE A 8 22.80 -2.05 21.42
N VAL A 9 23.84 -2.72 20.92
CA VAL A 9 23.92 -3.17 19.52
C VAL A 9 23.23 -4.53 19.28
N LEU A 10 22.95 -5.31 20.33
CA LEU A 10 22.42 -6.68 20.17
C LEU A 10 20.89 -6.77 20.08
N PHE A 11 20.14 -5.68 20.29
CA PHE A 11 18.67 -5.71 20.28
C PHE A 11 18.02 -5.37 18.92
N MET A 12 18.79 -4.92 17.91
CA MET A 12 18.25 -4.60 16.58
C MET A 12 18.04 -5.83 15.65
N LEU A 13 18.39 -7.05 16.07
CA LEU A 13 18.37 -8.24 15.21
C LEU A 13 17.14 -9.14 15.37
N VAL A 14 16.08 -8.69 16.05
CA VAL A 14 14.87 -9.52 16.26
C VAL A 14 13.61 -8.72 15.96
N PHE A 15 13.38 -8.35 14.69
CA PHE A 15 12.04 -8.00 14.22
C PHE A 15 11.88 -8.28 12.71
N GLN A 16 12.36 -9.44 12.25
CA GLN A 16 11.90 -9.98 10.97
C GLN A 16 10.56 -10.70 11.22
N PHE A 17 9.51 -9.92 11.46
CA PHE A 17 8.16 -10.47 11.33
C PHE A 17 8.00 -10.89 9.87
N PRO A 18 7.63 -12.14 9.57
CA PRO A 18 7.14 -12.44 8.24
C PRO A 18 5.96 -11.52 7.96
N LEU A 19 6.06 -10.73 6.89
CA LEU A 19 4.93 -10.00 6.28
C LEU A 19 3.94 -11.08 5.79
N VAL A 20 3.15 -11.63 6.72
CA VAL A 20 1.90 -12.29 6.38
C VAL A 20 1.11 -11.25 5.58
N GLY A 21 0.66 -11.59 4.37
CA GLY A 21 0.01 -10.65 3.44
C GLY A 21 -1.09 -9.86 4.14
N GLN A 22 -0.74 -8.68 4.64
CA GLN A 22 -1.69 -7.76 5.23
C GLN A 22 -2.40 -7.12 4.04
N MET A 23 -3.73 -7.20 4.06
CA MET A 23 -4.54 -6.34 3.20
C MET A 23 -4.12 -4.88 3.42
N CYS A 24 -3.91 -4.15 2.33
CA CYS A 24 -3.67 -2.72 2.36
C CYS A 24 -5.02 -2.01 2.37
N LEU A 25 -5.05 -0.76 2.84
CA LEU A 25 -6.22 0.12 2.63
C LEU A 25 -7.53 -0.53 3.15
N PRO A 26 -7.64 -0.82 4.46
CA PRO A 26 -8.84 -1.46 5.02
C PRO A 26 -10.12 -0.62 4.84
N GLU A 27 -9.97 0.70 4.72
CA GLU A 27 -11.08 1.63 4.46
C GLU A 27 -11.31 1.86 2.94
N GLY A 28 -10.59 1.13 2.09
CA GLY A 28 -10.66 1.31 0.64
C GLY A 28 -9.81 2.46 0.10
N ILE A 29 -10.03 2.78 -1.18
CA ILE A 29 -9.30 3.82 -1.92
C ILE A 29 -10.15 4.36 -3.08
N HIS A 30 -9.98 5.67 -3.35
CA HIS A 30 -10.55 6.32 -4.52
C HIS A 30 -9.44 6.86 -5.42
N PHE A 31 -9.39 6.35 -6.65
CA PHE A 31 -8.58 6.89 -7.74
C PHE A 31 -9.43 7.81 -8.61
N SER A 32 -9.30 9.13 -8.48
CA SER A 32 -9.96 10.11 -9.36
C SER A 32 -9.07 10.54 -10.52
N ARG A 33 -7.74 10.31 -10.43
CA ARG A 33 -6.76 10.73 -11.46
C ARG A 33 -5.80 9.64 -11.89
N GLN A 34 -5.36 9.69 -13.15
CA GLN A 34 -4.38 8.75 -13.72
C GLN A 34 -3.08 8.73 -12.90
N SER A 35 -2.61 9.89 -12.43
CA SER A 35 -1.37 9.96 -11.63
C SER A 35 -1.44 9.17 -10.32
N GLN A 36 -2.64 8.97 -9.76
CA GLN A 36 -2.81 8.16 -8.55
C GLN A 36 -2.67 6.67 -8.86
N ILE A 37 -3.17 6.23 -10.02
CA ILE A 37 -2.96 4.87 -10.52
C ILE A 37 -1.48 4.63 -10.79
N ASP A 38 -0.84 5.54 -11.54
CA ASP A 38 0.57 5.39 -11.94
C ASP A 38 1.53 5.32 -10.74
N SER A 39 1.16 5.99 -9.64
CA SER A 39 1.95 6.01 -8.41
C SER A 39 1.57 4.93 -7.40
N PHE A 40 0.58 4.07 -7.68
CA PHE A 40 0.07 3.09 -6.72
C PHE A 40 1.19 2.20 -6.16
N SER A 41 2.02 1.62 -7.03
CA SER A 41 3.13 0.74 -6.63
C SER A 41 4.23 1.44 -5.83
N ILE A 42 4.33 2.77 -5.94
CA ILE A 42 5.28 3.59 -5.16
C ILE A 42 4.70 3.90 -3.78
N GLN A 43 3.40 4.23 -3.72
CA GLN A 43 2.72 4.59 -2.48
C GLN A 43 2.40 3.37 -1.61
N TYR A 44 2.12 2.23 -2.24
CA TYR A 44 1.73 0.97 -1.60
C TYR A 44 2.63 -0.19 -2.07
N PRO A 45 3.94 -0.15 -1.76
CA PRO A 45 4.88 -1.14 -2.25
C PRO A 45 4.56 -2.54 -1.72
N GLY A 46 4.52 -3.52 -2.62
CA GLY A 46 4.21 -4.91 -2.29
C GLY A 46 2.73 -5.17 -1.98
N CYS A 47 1.85 -4.19 -2.21
CA CYS A 47 0.43 -4.37 -2.02
C CYS A 47 -0.17 -5.25 -3.11
N THR A 48 -0.72 -6.40 -2.72
CA THR A 48 -1.39 -7.34 -3.63
C THR A 48 -2.87 -7.56 -3.29
N GLU A 49 -3.35 -7.04 -2.16
CA GLU A 49 -4.73 -7.18 -1.69
C GLU A 49 -5.21 -5.85 -1.08
N ILE A 50 -6.34 -5.33 -1.56
CA ILE A 50 -7.02 -4.18 -0.95
C ILE A 50 -8.13 -4.69 -0.02
N GLY A 51 -8.21 -4.12 1.17
CA GLY A 51 -9.08 -4.53 2.26
C GLY A 51 -10.39 -3.76 2.41
N GLY A 52 -10.70 -2.87 1.47
CA GLY A 52 -11.95 -2.13 1.42
C GLY A 52 -12.33 -1.75 -0.01
N ASP A 53 -13.34 -0.90 -0.14
CA ASP A 53 -13.91 -0.53 -1.44
C ASP A 53 -12.90 0.18 -2.34
N VAL A 54 -12.91 -0.17 -3.63
CA VAL A 54 -12.11 0.51 -4.64
C VAL A 54 -13.04 1.29 -5.56
N CYS A 55 -12.92 2.62 -5.53
CA CYS A 55 -13.53 3.48 -6.53
C CYS A 55 -12.48 3.93 -7.55
N ILE A 56 -12.81 3.81 -8.83
CA ILE A 56 -11.98 4.27 -9.95
C ILE A 56 -12.81 5.20 -10.83
N GLY A 57 -12.28 6.40 -11.05
CA GLY A 57 -12.90 7.44 -11.84
C GLY A 57 -13.88 8.30 -11.04
N ALA A 58 -14.92 8.77 -11.73
CA ALA A 58 -15.94 9.65 -11.20
C ALA A 58 -16.99 8.87 -10.38
N CYS A 59 -16.64 8.44 -9.16
CA CYS A 59 -17.63 7.97 -8.18
C CYS A 59 -17.98 9.06 -7.14
N GLN A 60 -18.95 8.77 -6.28
CA GLN A 60 -19.32 9.59 -5.12
C GLN A 60 -19.67 11.05 -5.43
N GLY A 61 -20.16 11.33 -6.65
CA GLY A 61 -20.60 12.67 -7.06
C GLY A 61 -19.51 13.52 -7.69
N GLU A 62 -18.33 12.97 -7.99
CA GLU A 62 -17.40 13.63 -8.91
C GLU A 62 -17.91 13.55 -10.35
N GLU A 63 -17.63 14.59 -11.16
CA GLU A 63 -18.15 14.70 -12.52
C GLU A 63 -17.17 14.26 -13.61
N ASP A 64 -15.87 14.13 -13.30
CA ASP A 64 -14.85 13.84 -14.31
C ASP A 64 -13.66 13.04 -13.74
N SER A 65 -12.96 12.33 -14.63
CA SER A 65 -11.71 11.64 -14.35
C SER A 65 -10.86 11.56 -15.62
N ASP A 66 -9.55 11.80 -15.49
CA ASP A 66 -8.57 11.70 -16.58
C ASP A 66 -7.94 10.29 -16.73
N ILE A 67 -8.50 9.29 -16.05
CA ILE A 67 -8.00 7.91 -16.08
C ILE A 67 -8.21 7.31 -17.47
N THR A 68 -7.12 6.86 -18.09
CA THR A 68 -7.08 6.24 -19.42
C THR A 68 -6.64 4.78 -19.38
N ASN A 69 -5.96 4.35 -18.32
CA ASN A 69 -5.51 2.97 -18.12
C ASN A 69 -5.34 2.63 -16.63
N LEU A 70 -5.26 1.34 -16.32
CA LEU A 70 -5.13 0.82 -14.95
C LEU A 70 -3.81 0.10 -14.70
N ASP A 71 -2.80 0.29 -15.56
CA ASP A 71 -1.58 -0.53 -15.55
C ASP A 71 -0.81 -0.43 -14.24
N GLY A 72 -0.86 0.74 -13.57
CA GLY A 72 -0.26 0.94 -12.25
C GLY A 72 -0.84 0.07 -11.13
N LEU A 73 -2.03 -0.52 -11.34
CA LEU A 73 -2.71 -1.43 -10.41
C LEU A 73 -2.40 -2.91 -10.66
N MET A 74 -1.57 -3.25 -11.67
CA MET A 74 -1.22 -4.62 -12.04
C MET A 74 -0.76 -5.54 -10.89
N PRO A 75 -0.08 -5.06 -9.81
CA PRO A 75 0.30 -5.93 -8.69
C PRO A 75 -0.88 -6.46 -7.86
N LEU A 76 -2.06 -5.85 -7.96
CA LEU A 76 -3.23 -6.28 -7.20
C LEU A 76 -3.77 -7.61 -7.70
N THR A 77 -4.01 -8.52 -6.77
CA THR A 77 -4.53 -9.86 -7.01
C THR A 77 -5.93 -10.07 -6.43
N SER A 78 -6.33 -9.25 -5.46
CA SER A 78 -7.62 -9.36 -4.76
C SER A 78 -8.08 -8.01 -4.20
N ILE A 79 -9.40 -7.89 -4.06
CA ILE A 79 -10.08 -6.85 -3.29
C ILE A 79 -11.07 -7.60 -2.39
N LYS A 80 -11.04 -7.34 -1.09
CA LYS A 80 -11.94 -7.94 -0.11
C LYS A 80 -12.41 -6.86 0.86
N GLU A 81 -13.64 -6.99 1.32
CA GLU A 81 -14.17 -6.23 2.45
C GLU A 81 -14.14 -7.17 3.68
N SER A 82 -13.60 -6.71 4.80
CA SER A 82 -13.50 -7.51 6.05
C SER A 82 -14.78 -7.50 6.87
#